data_AF-A0A016SRM6-F1
#
_entry.id   AF-A0A016SRM6-F1
#
_cell.length_a   1.000
_cell.length_b   1.000
_cell.length_c   1.000
_cell.angle_alpha   90.00
_cell.angle_beta   90.00
_cell.angle_gamma   90.00
#
_symmetry.space_group_name_H-M   'P 1'
#
loop_
_entity.id
_entity.type
_entity.pdbx_description
1 polymer ?
#
loop_
_entity_poly.entity_id
_entity_poly.type
_entity_poly.pdbx_seq_one_letter_code
_entity_poly.pdbx_strand_id
1 'polypeptide(L)'
;MLLQFLILSELFWGCVAANSFAQHFSSFSRIKNTTDVSEQCKADVAVFEKSLLTFFETLVECRVNDGCTDEQKKILDENMYAVKQIDAFGKLPAGILEMTLISSGSYTECRDLIAPYNVQYCYADAVFDNQTNTAIGMNMGVKIAVCMPRSCSEEDIPKVINSLDIEGIPLNFVHSNCVPTSVKPTTAFWIFMSFMAVFVVWAIVATIVDFVLSVYYPKKSRESTAMRILLSYSVYTNGAAILETGPDKPGTLKSLASIRFISMTWVVAGHTLGQNAFSDSVLPVLSLWNPFLSTTITNAFFSVDTFFLLSGILVSYIFFKSKPSARFVKNPFTWVMFYVHRYLRLTPPIMIFIGFYTVILPFTNGPWTASVEGIVGSLEDSIEACQKYWWRNLLYINNLFGNSPECYPVAWYLAVDTQLYVVAPVFLITLALWPILGVALLVLCGAASVAYVYAITFRDDLPATVVGAFAFQKTSDFFSEYYEKPWTRCTPYLIGLGVGYLLTMGRKPKLHWSVISSSWAIAAAVALASLYGPHRYIKGDDNWR
;
A
#
# COMPACT_ATOMS: atom_id res chain seq x y z
N MET A 1 0.92 33.59 -19.77
CA MET A 1 1.29 34.59 -18.74
C MET A 1 0.20 35.62 -18.49
N LEU A 2 -0.17 36.53 -19.41
CA LEU A 2 -1.26 37.50 -19.19
C LEU A 2 -2.65 36.84 -18.96
N LEU A 3 -2.93 35.72 -19.62
CA LEU A 3 -4.18 34.97 -19.43
C LEU A 3 -4.24 34.23 -18.06
N GLN A 4 -3.08 33.85 -17.53
CA GLN A 4 -2.94 33.26 -16.18
C GLN A 4 -3.10 34.33 -15.08
N PHE A 5 -2.61 35.54 -15.35
CA PHE A 5 -2.83 36.73 -14.52
C PHE A 5 -4.30 37.17 -14.48
N LEU A 6 -5.02 37.03 -15.60
CA LEU A 6 -6.46 37.32 -15.68
C LEU A 6 -7.31 36.27 -14.95
N ILE A 7 -6.93 34.99 -14.99
CA ILE A 7 -7.63 33.93 -14.24
C ILE A 7 -7.37 34.05 -12.73
N LEU A 8 -6.15 34.42 -12.33
CA LEU A 8 -5.86 34.82 -10.94
C LEU A 8 -6.67 36.05 -10.54
N SER A 9 -6.91 37.00 -11.46
CA SER A 9 -7.72 38.18 -11.17
C SER A 9 -9.19 37.84 -10.86
N GLU A 10 -9.78 36.80 -11.47
CA GLU A 10 -11.16 36.39 -11.18
C GLU A 10 -11.31 35.60 -9.87
N LEU A 11 -10.30 34.82 -9.47
CA LEU A 11 -10.22 34.28 -8.09
C LEU A 11 -10.02 35.39 -7.05
N PHE A 12 -9.39 36.50 -7.45
CA PHE A 12 -9.22 37.71 -6.65
C PHE A 12 -10.50 38.56 -6.53
N TRP A 13 -11.51 38.42 -7.40
CA TRP A 13 -12.69 39.32 -7.41
C TRP A 13 -13.60 39.19 -6.18
N GLY A 14 -13.44 38.15 -5.34
CA GLY A 14 -14.03 38.11 -3.99
C GLY A 14 -13.35 39.07 -2.98
N CYS A 15 -12.17 39.58 -3.31
CA CYS A 15 -11.34 40.46 -2.47
C CYS A 15 -11.07 41.85 -3.07
N VAL A 16 -11.51 42.14 -4.31
CA VAL A 16 -11.29 43.46 -4.94
C VAL A 16 -12.40 44.46 -4.57
N ALA A 17 -12.36 44.91 -3.32
CA ALA A 17 -12.66 46.30 -3.03
C ALA A 17 -11.38 46.90 -2.43
N ALA A 18 -10.85 47.98 -3.00
CA ALA A 18 -9.58 48.57 -2.55
C ALA A 18 -9.60 49.03 -1.08
N ASN A 19 -10.78 49.20 -0.47
CA ASN A 19 -10.96 49.44 0.97
C ASN A 19 -10.98 48.15 1.83
N SER A 20 -11.21 46.99 1.22
CA SER A 20 -11.23 45.67 1.86
C SER A 20 -9.83 45.05 1.95
N PHE A 21 -8.95 45.26 0.97
CA PHE A 21 -7.62 44.61 0.96
C PHE A 21 -6.73 45.05 2.15
N ALA A 22 -6.79 46.33 2.54
CA ALA A 22 -6.14 46.85 3.75
C ALA A 22 -6.88 46.50 5.05
N GLN A 23 -8.19 46.22 4.99
CA GLN A 23 -9.00 45.78 6.14
C GLN A 23 -8.84 44.28 6.43
N HIS A 24 -8.72 43.42 5.41
CA HIS A 24 -8.39 42.01 5.56
C HIS A 24 -7.00 41.82 6.18
N PHE A 25 -6.05 42.70 5.86
CA PHE A 25 -4.73 42.69 6.50
C PHE A 25 -4.69 43.35 7.90
N SER A 26 -5.78 43.94 8.39
CA SER A 26 -5.85 44.41 9.79
C SER A 26 -5.86 43.25 10.82
N SER A 27 -6.20 42.04 10.36
CA SER A 27 -6.10 40.77 11.10
C SER A 27 -4.67 40.46 11.57
N PHE A 28 -3.64 40.93 10.85
CA PHE A 28 -2.24 40.57 11.07
C PHE A 28 -1.60 41.25 12.27
N SER A 29 -2.21 42.32 12.78
CA SER A 29 -1.87 42.88 14.11
C SER A 29 -2.07 41.87 15.26
N ARG A 30 -2.85 40.78 15.04
CA ARG A 30 -3.06 39.70 16.01
C ARG A 30 -1.92 38.68 16.10
N ILE A 31 -1.13 38.46 15.04
CA ILE A 31 0.02 37.53 15.05
C ILE A 31 1.06 37.95 16.11
N LYS A 32 1.17 39.27 16.33
CA LYS A 32 2.07 39.85 17.35
C LYS A 32 1.64 39.53 18.79
N ASN A 33 0.37 39.21 19.01
CA ASN A 33 -0.22 38.95 20.33
C ASN A 33 -0.40 37.47 20.67
N THR A 34 -0.08 36.54 19.76
CA THR A 34 -0.10 35.10 20.06
C THR A 34 1.11 34.76 20.92
N THR A 35 0.89 34.47 22.21
CA THR A 35 1.95 34.17 23.19
C THR A 35 2.66 32.84 22.94
N ASP A 36 2.07 31.96 22.14
CA ASP A 36 2.42 30.54 22.05
C ASP A 36 3.11 30.14 20.72
N VAL A 37 3.73 31.11 20.03
CA VAL A 37 4.47 30.90 18.78
C VAL A 37 5.91 31.38 18.94
N SER A 38 6.87 30.63 18.39
CA SER A 38 8.30 30.99 18.39
C SER A 38 8.56 32.41 17.86
N GLU A 39 9.37 33.20 18.57
CA GLU A 39 9.72 34.58 18.18
C GLU A 39 10.39 34.65 16.80
N GLN A 40 11.17 33.62 16.43
CA GLN A 40 11.80 33.56 15.12
C GLN A 40 10.77 33.28 13.99
N CYS A 41 9.77 32.43 14.26
CA CYS A 41 8.65 32.22 13.34
C CYS A 41 7.87 33.53 13.13
N LYS A 42 7.57 34.26 14.20
CA LYS A 42 6.88 35.56 14.10
C LYS A 42 7.68 36.57 13.26
N ALA A 43 9.00 36.63 13.44
CA ALA A 43 9.86 37.53 12.67
C ALA A 43 9.85 37.18 11.17
N ASP A 44 10.03 35.90 10.82
CA ASP A 44 10.06 35.46 9.42
C ASP A 44 8.68 35.62 8.74
N VAL A 45 7.60 35.31 9.45
CA VAL A 45 6.22 35.56 8.97
C VAL A 45 5.95 37.05 8.79
N ALA A 46 6.45 37.92 9.67
CA ALA A 46 6.31 39.37 9.51
C ALA A 46 7.10 39.90 8.30
N VAL A 47 8.27 39.33 7.99
CA VAL A 47 9.04 39.67 6.77
C VAL A 47 8.26 39.24 5.54
N PHE A 48 7.74 38.02 5.53
CA PHE A 48 6.89 37.49 4.46
C PHE A 48 5.69 38.40 4.19
N GLU A 49 4.96 38.75 5.24
CA GLU A 49 3.78 39.61 5.20
C GLU A 49 4.10 41.00 4.63
N LYS A 50 5.14 41.65 5.17
CA LYS A 50 5.55 42.99 4.74
C LYS A 50 5.92 43.01 3.26
N SER A 51 6.63 42.00 2.79
CA SER A 51 7.02 41.89 1.39
C SER A 51 5.83 41.69 0.47
N LEU A 52 4.85 40.89 0.89
CA LEU A 52 3.61 40.71 0.14
C LEU A 52 2.79 42.00 0.04
N LEU A 53 2.63 42.72 1.15
CA LEU A 53 1.94 44.02 1.18
C LEU A 53 2.63 45.02 0.27
N THR A 54 3.95 45.14 0.38
CA THR A 54 4.77 46.05 -0.43
C THR A 54 4.62 45.73 -1.93
N PHE A 55 4.57 44.45 -2.30
CA PHE A 55 4.33 44.02 -3.68
C PHE A 55 2.97 44.48 -4.20
N PHE A 56 1.89 44.21 -3.45
CA PHE A 56 0.54 44.55 -3.89
C PHE A 56 0.27 46.06 -3.91
N GLU A 57 0.76 46.81 -2.92
CA GLU A 57 0.66 48.27 -2.90
C GLU A 57 1.34 48.88 -4.14
N THR A 58 2.58 48.45 -4.43
CA THR A 58 3.33 48.90 -5.61
C THR A 58 2.61 48.51 -6.91
N LEU A 59 2.02 47.31 -6.98
CA LEU A 59 1.28 46.84 -8.14
C LEU A 59 0.01 47.68 -8.39
N VAL A 60 -0.71 48.04 -7.32
CA VAL A 60 -1.89 48.91 -7.40
C VAL A 60 -1.48 50.30 -7.88
N GLU A 61 -0.40 50.88 -7.34
CA GLU A 61 0.12 52.17 -7.80
C GLU A 61 0.50 52.15 -9.29
N CYS A 62 1.19 51.11 -9.74
CA CYS A 62 1.51 50.94 -11.16
C CYS A 62 0.25 50.85 -12.04
N ARG A 63 -0.80 50.18 -11.56
CA ARG A 63 -2.07 50.06 -12.29
C ARG A 63 -2.79 51.39 -12.38
N VAL A 64 -2.81 52.18 -11.28
CA VAL A 64 -3.45 53.50 -11.25
C VAL A 64 -2.72 54.49 -12.17
N ASN A 65 -1.39 54.38 -12.26
CA ASN A 65 -0.54 55.28 -13.06
C ASN A 65 -0.33 54.82 -14.52
N ASP A 66 -1.05 53.79 -14.98
CA ASP A 66 -0.96 53.19 -16.33
C ASP A 66 0.50 52.85 -16.76
N GLY A 67 1.30 52.40 -15.79
CA GLY A 67 2.71 52.06 -15.98
C GLY A 67 3.51 52.01 -14.68
N CYS A 68 4.59 51.22 -14.65
CA CYS A 68 5.55 51.19 -13.55
C CYS A 68 6.81 51.96 -13.89
N THR A 69 7.31 52.76 -12.94
CA THR A 69 8.68 53.29 -12.96
C THR A 69 9.72 52.16 -12.77
N ASP A 70 10.96 52.39 -13.17
CA ASP A 70 12.03 51.38 -13.03
C ASP A 70 12.33 51.06 -11.54
N GLU A 71 12.11 52.01 -10.64
CA GLU A 71 12.20 51.79 -9.19
C GLU A 71 11.08 50.87 -8.68
N GLN A 72 9.84 51.09 -9.14
CA GLN A 72 8.71 50.21 -8.82
C GLN A 72 8.90 48.80 -9.39
N LYS A 73 9.45 48.66 -10.61
CA LYS A 73 9.79 47.33 -11.17
C LYS A 73 10.80 46.59 -10.31
N LYS A 74 11.84 47.29 -9.82
CA LYS A 74 12.83 46.71 -8.91
C LYS A 74 12.20 46.23 -7.61
N ILE A 75 11.31 47.02 -7.01
CA ILE A 75 10.56 46.64 -5.79
C ILE A 75 9.69 45.40 -6.04
N LEU A 76 9.02 45.33 -7.20
CA LEU A 76 8.22 44.17 -7.58
C LEU A 76 9.08 42.91 -7.74
N ASP A 77 10.25 43.02 -8.40
CA ASP A 77 11.18 41.90 -8.58
C ASP A 77 11.75 41.42 -7.24
N GLU A 78 12.14 42.33 -6.35
CA GLU A 78 12.68 42.00 -5.02
C GLU A 78 11.66 41.30 -4.12
N ASN A 79 10.36 41.63 -4.24
CA ASN A 79 9.29 41.03 -3.43
C ASN A 79 8.53 39.89 -4.14
N MET A 80 8.92 39.54 -5.37
CA MET A 80 8.30 38.47 -6.16
C MET A 80 8.34 37.11 -5.45
N TYR A 81 9.32 36.87 -4.57
CA TYR A 81 9.41 35.63 -3.80
C TYR A 81 8.19 35.43 -2.89
N ALA A 82 7.62 36.50 -2.32
CA ALA A 82 6.45 36.39 -1.44
C ALA A 82 5.21 35.94 -2.23
N VAL A 83 5.09 36.42 -3.48
CA VAL A 83 4.03 36.00 -4.40
C VAL A 83 4.19 34.53 -4.80
N LYS A 84 5.40 34.12 -5.18
CA LYS A 84 5.71 32.71 -5.47
C LYS A 84 5.46 31.80 -4.27
N GLN A 85 5.77 32.29 -3.07
CA GLN A 85 5.50 31.55 -1.84
C GLN A 85 4.00 31.33 -1.63
N ILE A 86 3.14 32.33 -1.87
CA ILE A 86 1.67 32.14 -1.84
C ILE A 86 1.16 31.29 -2.98
N ASP A 87 1.69 31.43 -4.21
CA ASP A 87 1.24 30.61 -5.34
C ASP A 87 1.56 29.12 -5.11
N ALA A 88 2.60 28.82 -4.33
CA ALA A 88 2.93 27.47 -3.91
C ALA A 88 1.93 26.85 -2.92
N PHE A 89 1.05 27.65 -2.27
CA PHE A 89 0.07 27.12 -1.33
C PHE A 89 -1.02 26.32 -2.06
N GLY A 90 -1.58 25.36 -1.36
CA GLY A 90 -2.83 24.71 -1.72
C GLY A 90 -3.95 25.74 -1.75
N LYS A 91 -4.69 25.74 -2.87
CA LYS A 91 -5.91 26.54 -3.02
C LYS A 91 -7.09 25.72 -2.51
N LEU A 92 -8.26 26.31 -2.29
CA LEU A 92 -9.45 25.51 -2.00
C LEU A 92 -9.66 24.50 -3.13
N PRO A 93 -9.72 23.18 -2.84
CA PRO A 93 -9.77 22.19 -3.89
C PRO A 93 -11.09 22.31 -4.66
N ALA A 94 -11.02 22.16 -5.99
CA ALA A 94 -12.21 21.98 -6.79
C ALA A 94 -12.84 20.60 -6.47
N GLY A 95 -14.15 20.49 -6.61
CA GLY A 95 -14.84 19.21 -6.34
C GLY A 95 -15.00 18.90 -4.85
N ILE A 96 -15.21 19.90 -3.99
CA ILE A 96 -15.60 19.65 -2.58
C ILE A 96 -16.84 18.74 -2.49
N LEU A 97 -17.78 18.88 -3.44
CA LEU A 97 -18.95 17.99 -3.56
C LEU A 97 -18.58 16.56 -3.94
N GLU A 98 -17.41 16.33 -4.54
CA GLU A 98 -16.83 15.01 -4.80
C GLU A 98 -15.92 14.53 -3.65
N MET A 99 -15.98 15.22 -2.50
CA MET A 99 -15.11 14.97 -1.35
C MET A 99 -13.63 15.04 -1.72
N THR A 100 -13.23 16.07 -2.47
CA THR A 100 -11.80 16.39 -2.63
C THR A 100 -11.28 16.99 -1.33
N LEU A 101 -10.51 16.20 -0.58
CA LEU A 101 -10.03 16.54 0.76
C LEU A 101 -8.58 17.01 0.78
N ILE A 102 -7.81 16.79 -0.29
CA ILE A 102 -6.39 17.13 -0.35
C ILE A 102 -6.15 18.22 -1.40
N SER A 103 -5.46 19.28 -1.00
CA SER A 103 -4.99 20.34 -1.90
C SER A 103 -3.49 20.52 -1.77
N SER A 104 -2.74 20.02 -2.75
CA SER A 104 -1.29 19.91 -2.69
C SER A 104 -0.50 21.15 -3.13
N GLY A 105 -1.13 22.19 -3.69
CA GLY A 105 -0.36 23.37 -4.16
C GLY A 105 0.82 22.99 -5.08
N SER A 106 1.94 23.74 -5.01
CA SER A 106 3.16 23.48 -5.79
C SER A 106 4.35 23.18 -4.89
N TYR A 107 4.64 21.88 -4.67
CA TYR A 107 5.79 21.45 -3.87
C TYR A 107 7.13 21.94 -4.43
N THR A 108 7.32 21.84 -5.75
CA THR A 108 8.57 22.24 -6.41
C THR A 108 8.82 23.74 -6.27
N GLU A 109 7.77 24.55 -6.37
CA GLU A 109 7.89 26.00 -6.24
C GLU A 109 8.23 26.42 -4.81
N CYS A 110 7.62 25.78 -3.80
CA CYS A 110 7.98 26.02 -2.40
C CYS A 110 9.43 25.61 -2.12
N ARG A 111 9.87 24.44 -2.60
CA ARG A 111 11.23 23.93 -2.35
C ARG A 111 12.32 24.77 -3.03
N ASP A 112 12.07 25.22 -4.25
CA ASP A 112 13.05 25.94 -5.06
C ASP A 112 12.98 27.47 -4.82
N LEU A 113 12.16 27.91 -3.86
CA LEU A 113 12.00 29.31 -3.47
C LEU A 113 13.27 29.85 -2.79
N ILE A 114 13.74 31.00 -3.25
CA ILE A 114 14.81 31.76 -2.60
C ILE A 114 14.17 32.95 -1.89
N ALA A 115 14.06 32.85 -0.56
CA ALA A 115 13.55 33.90 0.31
C ALA A 115 14.63 34.32 1.34
N PRO A 116 14.45 35.44 2.06
CA PRO A 116 15.36 35.86 3.13
C PRO A 116 15.50 34.86 4.30
N TYR A 117 14.57 33.91 4.37
CA TYR A 117 14.53 32.79 5.33
C TYR A 117 14.40 31.46 4.59
N ASN A 118 14.73 30.36 5.27
CA ASN A 118 14.49 29.03 4.73
C ASN A 118 13.00 28.69 4.82
N VAL A 119 12.44 28.12 3.77
CA VAL A 119 11.04 27.65 3.74
C VAL A 119 10.95 26.13 3.91
N GLN A 120 9.77 25.68 4.29
CA GLN A 120 9.37 24.28 4.34
C GLN A 120 7.94 24.13 3.83
N TYR A 121 7.68 22.97 3.24
CA TYR A 121 6.38 22.62 2.69
C TYR A 121 5.66 21.68 3.65
N CYS A 122 4.44 22.05 4.04
CA CYS A 122 3.65 21.31 5.02
C CYS A 122 2.20 21.19 4.56
N TYR A 123 1.46 20.21 5.07
CA TYR A 123 -0.01 20.16 4.97
C TYR A 123 -0.62 20.63 6.28
N ALA A 124 -1.56 21.55 6.21
CA ALA A 124 -2.35 22.01 7.35
C ALA A 124 -3.77 21.43 7.26
N ASP A 125 -4.23 20.82 8.35
CA ASP A 125 -5.51 20.13 8.44
C ASP A 125 -6.59 21.12 8.90
N ALA A 126 -7.49 21.47 7.98
CA ALA A 126 -8.61 22.36 8.23
C ALA A 126 -9.89 21.56 8.52
N VAL A 127 -10.55 21.84 9.64
CA VAL A 127 -11.83 21.23 10.02
C VAL A 127 -12.91 22.31 10.03
N PHE A 128 -14.12 21.97 9.63
CA PHE A 128 -15.26 22.89 9.73
C PHE A 128 -15.71 23.02 11.19
N ASP A 129 -15.87 24.26 11.66
CA ASP A 129 -16.44 24.50 13.00
C ASP A 129 -17.81 23.82 13.09
N ASN A 130 -18.02 23.05 14.17
CA ASN A 130 -19.25 22.32 14.50
C ASN A 130 -19.43 20.88 13.92
N GLN A 131 -18.39 20.22 13.38
CA GLN A 131 -18.44 18.76 13.16
C GLN A 131 -18.19 17.99 14.46
N THR A 132 -19.27 17.63 15.17
CA THR A 132 -19.21 16.68 16.30
C THR A 132 -19.43 15.22 15.88
N ASN A 133 -19.78 14.96 14.62
CA ASN A 133 -20.17 13.62 14.16
C ASN A 133 -19.26 13.12 13.02
N THR A 134 -18.41 12.14 13.37
CA THR A 134 -17.69 11.27 12.44
C THR A 134 -18.67 10.38 11.68
N ALA A 135 -19.22 10.84 10.55
CA ALA A 135 -20.17 10.06 9.75
C ALA A 135 -19.58 8.75 9.21
N ILE A 136 -18.24 8.62 9.16
CA ILE A 136 -17.52 7.46 8.59
C ILE A 136 -16.30 7.05 9.47
N GLY A 137 -16.21 7.52 10.72
CA GLY A 137 -15.03 7.27 11.56
C GLY A 137 -13.73 7.95 11.08
N MET A 138 -13.81 8.79 10.04
CA MET A 138 -12.72 9.64 9.55
C MET A 138 -13.03 11.10 9.91
N ASN A 139 -12.03 11.83 10.39
CA ASN A 139 -12.13 13.29 10.52
C ASN A 139 -12.23 13.86 9.10
N MET A 140 -13.39 14.39 8.71
CA MET A 140 -13.59 15.02 7.40
C MET A 140 -13.02 16.44 7.43
N GLY A 141 -11.68 16.52 7.53
CA GLY A 141 -10.92 17.75 7.35
C GLY A 141 -10.39 17.86 5.91
N VAL A 142 -10.22 19.10 5.45
CA VAL A 142 -9.52 19.40 4.19
C VAL A 142 -8.07 19.67 4.53
N LYS A 143 -7.15 18.91 3.92
CA LYS A 143 -5.71 19.11 4.04
C LYS A 143 -5.24 20.08 2.96
N ILE A 144 -4.64 21.19 3.37
CA ILE A 144 -4.18 22.24 2.46
C ILE A 144 -2.67 22.39 2.62
N ALA A 145 -1.95 22.29 1.50
CA ALA A 145 -0.51 22.53 1.49
C ALA A 145 -0.20 24.01 1.78
N VAL A 146 0.81 24.27 2.60
CA VAL A 146 1.28 25.60 2.97
C VAL A 146 2.81 25.64 2.86
N CYS A 147 3.33 26.73 2.32
CA CYS A 147 4.76 27.00 2.23
C CYS A 147 5.15 27.99 3.32
N MET A 148 5.56 27.49 4.48
CA MET A 148 5.84 28.29 5.66
C MET A 148 7.34 28.44 5.91
N PRO A 149 7.78 29.49 6.63
CA PRO A 149 9.16 29.55 7.10
C PRO A 149 9.52 28.33 7.97
N ARG A 150 10.74 27.82 7.81
CA ARG A 150 11.27 26.66 8.57
C ARG A 150 11.43 26.95 10.07
N SER A 151 11.42 28.23 10.46
CA SER A 151 11.42 28.67 11.85
C SER A 151 10.11 28.38 12.58
N CYS A 152 9.02 28.14 11.84
CA CYS A 152 7.72 27.75 12.40
C CYS A 152 7.68 26.23 12.58
N SER A 153 7.33 25.76 13.78
CA SER A 153 7.12 24.33 14.01
C SER A 153 5.75 23.87 13.50
N GLU A 154 5.56 22.55 13.39
CA GLU A 154 4.27 21.92 13.05
C GLU A 154 3.14 22.31 14.02
N GLU A 155 3.46 22.69 15.25
CA GLU A 155 2.51 23.19 16.25
C GLU A 155 2.21 24.69 16.09
N ASP A 156 3.12 25.45 15.48
CA ASP A 156 2.98 26.89 15.26
C ASP A 156 2.12 27.19 14.04
N ILE A 157 2.25 26.39 12.97
CA ILE A 157 1.61 26.63 11.67
C ILE A 157 0.07 26.77 11.79
N PRO A 158 -0.68 25.86 12.45
CA PRO A 158 -2.12 26.02 12.59
C PRO A 158 -2.52 27.29 13.36
N LYS A 159 -1.76 27.65 14.40
CA LYS A 159 -2.00 28.87 15.19
C LYS A 159 -1.79 30.13 14.36
N VAL A 160 -0.74 30.16 13.55
CA VAL A 160 -0.45 31.27 12.64
C VAL A 160 -1.56 31.41 11.61
N ILE A 161 -1.99 30.32 10.97
CA ILE A 161 -3.03 30.38 9.93
C ILE A 161 -4.39 30.79 10.54
N ASN A 162 -4.77 30.25 11.70
CA ASN A 162 -6.03 30.62 12.36
C ASN A 162 -6.05 32.09 12.78
N SER A 163 -4.89 32.69 13.07
CA SER A 163 -4.82 34.11 13.42
C SER A 163 -5.11 35.05 12.23
N LEU A 164 -5.11 34.53 11.01
CA LEU A 164 -5.37 35.29 9.78
C LEU A 164 -6.85 35.54 9.50
N ASP A 165 -7.77 34.95 10.28
CA ASP A 165 -9.23 35.17 10.27
C ASP A 165 -9.79 35.57 8.88
N ILE A 166 -9.91 34.59 7.98
CA ILE A 166 -10.47 34.80 6.65
C ILE A 166 -11.99 34.98 6.82
N GLU A 167 -12.45 36.23 6.82
CA GLU A 167 -13.88 36.55 6.98
C GLU A 167 -14.72 35.77 5.95
N GLY A 168 -15.66 34.94 6.45
CA GLY A 168 -16.66 34.25 5.63
C GLY A 168 -16.47 32.75 5.43
N ILE A 169 -15.38 32.14 5.92
CA ILE A 169 -15.20 30.68 5.85
C ILE A 169 -14.88 30.10 7.26
N PRO A 170 -15.78 29.28 7.86
CA PRO A 170 -15.59 28.71 9.20
C PRO A 170 -14.65 27.49 9.16
N LEU A 171 -13.38 27.71 8.78
CA LEU A 171 -12.33 26.69 8.80
C LEU A 171 -11.40 26.92 9.98
N ASN A 172 -11.18 25.89 10.77
CA ASN A 172 -10.25 25.87 11.89
C ASN A 172 -9.12 24.89 11.60
N PHE A 173 -7.88 25.38 11.58
CA PHE A 173 -6.70 24.57 11.38
C PHE A 173 -6.26 23.95 12.71
N VAL A 174 -6.16 22.63 12.78
CA VAL A 174 -5.92 21.90 14.03
C VAL A 174 -4.52 21.29 14.09
N HIS A 175 -4.04 20.75 12.97
CA HIS A 175 -2.79 20.00 12.88
C HIS A 175 -2.03 20.38 11.62
N SER A 176 -0.71 20.16 11.60
CA SER A 176 0.06 20.29 10.38
C SER A 176 1.23 19.32 10.35
N ASN A 177 1.54 18.80 9.16
CA ASN A 177 2.62 17.85 8.94
C ASN A 177 3.52 18.34 7.83
N CYS A 178 4.82 18.43 8.11
CA CYS A 178 5.79 18.98 7.19
C CYS A 178 6.54 17.86 6.44
N VAL A 179 6.80 18.08 5.15
CA VAL A 179 7.61 17.15 4.37
C VAL A 179 9.06 17.25 4.86
N PRO A 180 9.70 16.14 5.29
CA PRO A 180 11.04 16.19 5.81
C PRO A 180 12.03 16.64 4.74
N THR A 181 12.76 17.73 5.03
CA THR A 181 13.69 18.36 4.09
C THR A 181 14.98 17.56 3.87
N SER A 182 15.36 16.70 4.81
CA SER A 182 16.54 15.84 4.66
C SER A 182 16.44 14.60 5.55
N VAL A 183 16.34 13.43 4.95
CA VAL A 183 16.42 12.15 5.64
C VAL A 183 17.89 11.73 5.71
N LYS A 184 18.42 11.55 6.92
CA LYS A 184 19.81 11.13 7.11
C LYS A 184 19.91 9.61 6.98
N PRO A 185 20.86 9.08 6.18
CA PRO A 185 21.08 7.65 6.09
C PRO A 185 21.56 7.09 7.42
N THR A 186 20.86 6.07 7.92
CA THR A 186 21.22 5.36 9.14
C THR A 186 22.41 4.41 8.90
N THR A 187 23.03 3.90 9.97
CA THR A 187 24.06 2.87 9.86
C THR A 187 23.53 1.61 9.15
N ALA A 188 22.27 1.23 9.42
CA ALA A 188 21.62 0.09 8.78
C ALA A 188 21.49 0.27 7.25
N PHE A 189 21.21 1.50 6.79
CA PHE A 189 21.19 1.83 5.37
C PHE A 189 22.53 1.53 4.70
N TRP A 190 23.64 2.03 5.25
CA TRP A 190 24.97 1.81 4.66
C TRP A 190 25.40 0.34 4.66
N ILE A 191 25.05 -0.41 5.71
CA ILE A 191 25.29 -1.86 5.78
C ILE A 191 24.51 -2.58 4.67
N PHE A 192 23.21 -2.30 4.54
CA PHE A 192 22.36 -2.94 3.54
C PHE A 192 22.77 -2.58 2.12
N MET A 193 23.06 -1.31 1.84
CA MET A 193 23.49 -0.86 0.52
C MET A 193 24.85 -1.44 0.14
N SER A 194 25.78 -1.56 1.09
CA SER A 194 27.07 -2.20 0.87
C SER A 194 26.91 -3.69 0.57
N PHE A 195 26.04 -4.38 1.31
CA PHE A 195 25.67 -5.77 1.05
C PHE A 195 25.07 -5.93 -0.36
N MET A 196 24.10 -5.11 -0.73
CA MET A 196 23.48 -5.14 -2.06
C MET A 196 24.49 -4.83 -3.18
N ALA A 197 25.39 -3.88 -2.98
CA ALA A 197 26.46 -3.58 -3.93
C ALA A 197 27.36 -4.80 -4.17
N VAL A 198 27.74 -5.53 -3.12
CA VAL A 198 28.52 -6.78 -3.24
C VAL A 198 27.75 -7.83 -4.05
N PHE A 199 26.44 -7.99 -3.80
CA PHE A 199 25.60 -8.92 -4.57
C PHE A 199 25.51 -8.55 -6.06
N VAL A 200 25.38 -7.26 -6.37
CA VAL A 200 25.35 -6.77 -7.76
C VAL A 200 26.69 -7.03 -8.45
N VAL A 201 27.81 -6.70 -7.78
CA VAL A 201 29.15 -6.98 -8.32
C VAL A 201 29.35 -8.49 -8.53
N TRP A 202 28.92 -9.31 -7.59
CA TRP A 202 28.99 -10.77 -7.71
C TRP A 202 28.17 -11.28 -8.91
N ALA A 203 26.96 -10.78 -9.10
CA ALA A 203 26.11 -11.13 -10.24
C ALA A 203 26.72 -10.68 -11.58
N ILE A 204 27.33 -9.49 -11.64
CA ILE A 204 28.04 -9.01 -12.83
C ILE A 204 29.22 -9.93 -13.16
N VAL A 205 30.06 -10.27 -12.17
CA VAL A 205 31.19 -11.18 -12.36
C VAL A 205 30.72 -12.56 -12.82
N ALA A 206 29.69 -13.12 -12.17
CA ALA A 206 29.10 -14.40 -12.56
C ALA A 206 28.58 -14.38 -14.00
N THR A 207 27.92 -13.28 -14.40
CA THR A 207 27.36 -13.11 -15.75
C THR A 207 28.45 -13.00 -16.81
N ILE A 208 29.53 -12.24 -16.55
CA ILE A 208 30.67 -12.12 -17.47
C ILE A 208 31.35 -13.47 -17.64
N VAL A 209 31.61 -14.19 -16.54
CA VAL A 209 32.26 -15.50 -16.58
C VAL A 209 31.41 -16.51 -17.35
N ASP A 210 30.10 -16.57 -17.08
CA ASP A 210 29.17 -17.45 -17.78
C ASP A 210 29.08 -17.14 -19.27
N PHE A 211 29.00 -15.86 -19.64
CA PHE A 211 29.00 -15.41 -21.03
C PHE A 211 30.29 -15.81 -21.76
N VAL A 212 31.46 -15.56 -21.17
CA VAL A 212 32.75 -15.93 -21.76
C VAL A 212 32.87 -17.44 -21.93
N LEU A 213 32.46 -18.22 -20.92
CA LEU A 213 32.48 -19.67 -21.01
C LEU A 213 31.55 -20.22 -22.09
N SER A 214 30.33 -19.70 -22.17
CA SER A 214 29.34 -20.13 -23.16
C SER A 214 29.75 -19.82 -24.60
N VAL A 215 30.42 -18.67 -24.84
CA VAL A 215 30.87 -18.25 -26.18
C VAL A 215 32.17 -18.94 -26.60
N TYR A 216 33.19 -18.94 -25.75
CA TYR A 216 34.54 -19.39 -26.13
C TYR A 216 34.80 -20.88 -25.82
N TYR A 217 34.10 -21.46 -24.85
CA TYR A 217 34.31 -22.84 -24.39
C TYR A 217 33.01 -23.66 -24.36
N PRO A 218 32.35 -23.89 -25.51
CA PRO A 218 31.05 -24.57 -25.58
C PRO A 218 31.06 -26.03 -25.12
N LYS A 219 32.25 -26.66 -25.02
CA LYS A 219 32.38 -27.99 -24.41
C LYS A 219 32.47 -27.87 -22.89
N LYS A 220 31.34 -28.13 -22.21
CA LYS A 220 31.23 -28.17 -20.73
C LYS A 220 32.34 -29.03 -20.12
N SER A 221 33.38 -28.39 -19.61
CA SER A 221 34.40 -29.05 -18.79
C SER A 221 33.83 -29.31 -17.39
N ARG A 222 34.48 -30.20 -16.63
CA ARG A 222 34.07 -30.55 -15.27
C ARG A 222 34.31 -29.37 -14.33
N GLU A 223 33.30 -28.50 -14.20
CA GLU A 223 33.34 -27.32 -13.34
C GLU A 223 33.54 -27.70 -11.86
N SER A 224 34.40 -26.95 -11.17
CA SER A 224 34.59 -27.05 -9.73
C SER A 224 33.30 -26.62 -8.99
N THR A 225 33.12 -27.06 -7.75
CA THR A 225 31.96 -26.67 -6.93
C THR A 225 31.88 -25.15 -6.76
N ALA A 226 33.01 -24.47 -6.60
CA ALA A 226 33.08 -23.02 -6.51
C ALA A 226 32.56 -22.33 -7.79
N MET A 227 32.91 -22.89 -8.96
CA MET A 227 32.44 -22.37 -10.24
C MET A 227 30.92 -22.51 -10.39
N ARG A 228 30.35 -23.65 -9.98
CA ARG A 228 28.89 -23.85 -10.00
C ARG A 228 28.17 -22.86 -9.10
N ILE A 229 28.72 -22.59 -7.91
CA ILE A 229 28.15 -21.59 -6.99
C ILE A 229 28.19 -20.21 -7.63
N LEU A 230 29.30 -19.81 -8.25
CA LEU A 230 29.42 -18.53 -8.94
C LEU A 230 28.40 -18.42 -10.09
N LEU A 231 28.38 -19.40 -11.00
CA LEU A 231 27.49 -19.41 -12.17
C LEU A 231 26.00 -19.46 -11.81
N SER A 232 25.65 -19.93 -10.60
CA SER A 232 24.26 -19.91 -10.11
C SER A 232 23.70 -18.48 -9.99
N TYR A 233 24.55 -17.45 -9.93
CA TYR A 233 24.14 -16.03 -9.87
C TYR A 233 24.22 -15.32 -11.23
N SER A 234 24.53 -16.04 -12.32
CA SER A 234 24.59 -15.46 -13.66
C SER A 234 23.20 -14.99 -14.11
N VAL A 235 23.09 -13.72 -14.50
CA VAL A 235 21.86 -13.16 -15.07
C VAL A 235 21.64 -13.68 -16.49
N TYR A 236 22.70 -14.05 -17.21
CA TYR A 236 22.61 -14.55 -18.58
C TYR A 236 21.87 -15.89 -18.65
N THR A 237 22.38 -16.93 -17.96
CA THR A 237 21.74 -18.26 -17.97
C THR A 237 20.41 -18.27 -17.22
N ASN A 238 20.31 -17.63 -16.05
CA ASN A 238 19.04 -17.59 -15.31
C ASN A 238 17.98 -16.78 -16.05
N GLY A 239 18.37 -15.67 -16.69
CA GLY A 239 17.47 -14.84 -17.49
C GLY A 239 16.93 -15.61 -18.71
N ALA A 240 17.79 -16.36 -19.41
CA ALA A 240 17.36 -17.23 -20.50
C ALA A 240 16.36 -18.29 -20.03
N ALA A 241 16.53 -18.86 -18.83
CA ALA A 241 15.59 -19.82 -18.25
C ALA A 241 14.27 -19.17 -17.79
N ILE A 242 14.29 -17.95 -17.27
CA ILE A 242 13.08 -17.21 -16.86
C ILE A 242 12.26 -16.77 -18.08
N LEU A 243 12.94 -16.35 -19.15
CA LEU A 243 12.33 -15.88 -20.40
C LEU A 243 12.06 -17.01 -21.40
N GLU A 244 12.30 -18.27 -21.02
CA GLU A 244 12.06 -19.42 -21.88
C GLU A 244 10.56 -19.59 -22.16
N THR A 245 10.16 -19.44 -23.43
CA THR A 245 8.78 -19.65 -23.92
C THR A 245 8.61 -20.98 -24.65
N GLY A 246 9.57 -21.90 -24.47
CA GLY A 246 9.58 -23.23 -25.06
C GLY A 246 8.46 -24.14 -24.53
N PRO A 247 8.28 -25.33 -25.14
CA PRO A 247 7.27 -26.28 -24.70
C PRO A 247 7.51 -26.73 -23.25
N ASP A 248 6.45 -26.68 -22.43
CA ASP A 248 6.52 -27.07 -21.02
C ASP A 248 7.10 -28.47 -20.82
N LYS A 249 7.84 -28.64 -19.72
CA LYS A 249 8.35 -29.96 -19.31
C LYS A 249 7.18 -30.94 -19.10
N PRO A 250 7.35 -32.23 -19.48
CA PRO A 250 6.28 -33.22 -19.39
C PRO A 250 5.76 -33.39 -17.95
N GLY A 251 4.44 -33.30 -17.81
CA GLY A 251 3.74 -33.36 -16.52
C GLY A 251 3.73 -32.06 -15.72
N THR A 252 3.89 -30.92 -16.41
CA THR A 252 3.50 -29.60 -15.93
C THR A 252 1.99 -29.43 -16.12
N LEU A 253 1.30 -28.91 -15.10
CA LEU A 253 -0.14 -28.68 -15.14
C LEU A 253 -0.43 -27.30 -15.77
N LYS A 254 -0.62 -27.27 -17.09
CA LYS A 254 -0.77 -26.02 -17.87
C LYS A 254 -1.89 -25.10 -17.37
N SER A 255 -3.03 -25.67 -16.97
CA SER A 255 -4.16 -24.90 -16.45
C SER A 255 -3.83 -24.08 -15.20
N LEU A 256 -2.86 -24.51 -14.38
CA LEU A 256 -2.46 -23.77 -13.19
C LEU A 256 -1.80 -22.44 -13.55
N ALA A 257 -1.12 -22.33 -14.69
CA ALA A 257 -0.54 -21.08 -15.14
C ALA A 257 -1.63 -20.04 -15.46
N SER A 258 -2.70 -20.44 -16.15
CA SER A 258 -3.85 -19.58 -16.45
C SER A 258 -4.56 -19.12 -15.18
N ILE A 259 -4.78 -20.03 -14.23
CA ILE A 259 -5.41 -19.69 -12.93
C ILE A 259 -4.54 -18.68 -12.17
N ARG A 260 -3.22 -18.86 -12.15
CA ARG A 260 -2.30 -17.90 -11.52
C ARG A 260 -2.37 -16.53 -12.16
N PHE A 261 -2.39 -16.45 -13.49
CA PHE A 261 -2.47 -15.18 -14.20
C PHE A 261 -3.75 -14.42 -13.84
N ILE A 262 -4.91 -15.08 -13.95
CA ILE A 262 -6.21 -14.45 -13.63
C ILE A 262 -6.25 -14.00 -12.16
N SER A 263 -5.80 -14.86 -11.25
CA SER A 263 -5.84 -14.58 -9.81
C SER A 263 -4.87 -13.47 -9.42
N MET A 264 -3.68 -13.42 -10.01
CA MET A 264 -2.71 -12.34 -9.77
C MET A 264 -3.25 -10.99 -10.27
N THR A 265 -3.83 -10.95 -11.48
CA THR A 265 -4.46 -9.74 -12.01
C THR A 265 -5.60 -9.28 -11.11
N TRP A 266 -6.36 -10.22 -10.54
CA TRP A 266 -7.43 -9.91 -9.60
C TRP A 266 -6.92 -9.32 -8.27
N VAL A 267 -5.85 -9.89 -7.70
CA VAL A 267 -5.14 -9.34 -6.52
C VAL A 267 -4.65 -7.92 -6.80
N VAL A 268 -3.98 -7.70 -7.93
CA VAL A 268 -3.46 -6.38 -8.33
C VAL A 268 -4.60 -5.37 -8.47
N ALA A 269 -5.70 -5.74 -9.13
CA ALA A 269 -6.86 -4.85 -9.27
C ALA A 269 -7.46 -4.46 -7.91
N GLY A 270 -7.62 -5.42 -6.99
CA GLY A 270 -8.13 -5.17 -5.64
C GLY A 270 -7.21 -4.25 -4.82
N HIS A 271 -5.90 -4.48 -4.83
CA HIS A 271 -4.95 -3.62 -4.12
C HIS A 271 -4.85 -2.22 -4.73
N THR A 272 -4.87 -2.08 -6.05
CA THR A 272 -4.89 -0.77 -6.71
C THR A 272 -6.14 0.02 -6.31
N LEU A 273 -7.31 -0.63 -6.28
CA LEU A 273 -8.53 0.01 -5.79
C LEU A 273 -8.44 0.40 -4.32
N GLY A 274 -7.87 -0.47 -3.48
CA GLY A 274 -7.62 -0.17 -2.07
C GLY A 274 -6.69 1.02 -1.86
N GLN A 275 -5.63 1.16 -2.67
CA GLN A 275 -4.75 2.32 -2.63
C GLN A 275 -5.44 3.59 -3.14
N ASN A 276 -6.31 3.48 -4.14
CA ASN A 276 -7.12 4.61 -4.61
C ASN A 276 -8.10 5.12 -3.53
N ALA A 277 -8.42 4.36 -2.48
CA ALA A 277 -9.20 4.89 -1.35
C ALA A 277 -8.51 6.06 -0.64
N PHE A 278 -7.22 6.29 -0.91
CA PHE A 278 -6.42 7.41 -0.41
C PHE A 278 -6.15 8.47 -1.49
N SER A 279 -6.95 8.51 -2.55
CA SER A 279 -6.89 9.59 -3.55
C SER A 279 -7.39 10.91 -2.98
N ASP A 280 -6.97 12.01 -3.61
CA ASP A 280 -7.36 13.36 -3.22
C ASP A 280 -8.90 13.54 -3.20
N SER A 281 -9.63 12.86 -4.09
CA SER A 281 -11.10 12.84 -4.16
C SER A 281 -11.65 11.47 -3.78
N VAL A 282 -12.47 11.41 -2.73
CA VAL A 282 -12.93 10.14 -2.15
C VAL A 282 -14.26 9.67 -2.75
N LEU A 283 -15.16 10.58 -3.14
CA LEU A 283 -16.51 10.21 -3.59
C LEU A 283 -16.53 9.30 -4.84
N PRO A 284 -15.69 9.52 -5.87
CA PRO A 284 -15.64 8.61 -7.02
C PRO A 284 -15.30 7.17 -6.62
N VAL A 285 -14.47 6.99 -5.60
CA VAL A 285 -14.11 5.66 -5.07
C VAL A 285 -15.27 5.04 -4.31
N LEU A 286 -15.96 5.81 -3.47
CA LEU A 286 -17.18 5.35 -2.77
C LEU A 286 -18.30 5.01 -3.76
N SER A 287 -18.38 5.73 -4.88
CA SER A 287 -19.39 5.48 -5.92
C SER A 287 -19.26 4.08 -6.54
N LEU A 288 -18.07 3.46 -6.47
CA LEU A 288 -17.83 2.09 -6.95
C LEU A 288 -18.55 1.02 -6.11
N TRP A 289 -19.14 1.37 -4.97
CA TRP A 289 -19.96 0.44 -4.19
C TRP A 289 -21.33 0.16 -4.85
N ASN A 290 -21.80 1.07 -5.72
CA ASN A 290 -23.13 0.96 -6.33
C ASN A 290 -23.20 0.02 -7.54
N PRO A 291 -22.26 0.02 -8.52
CA PRO A 291 -22.39 -0.83 -9.68
C PRO A 291 -22.20 -2.30 -9.32
N PHE A 292 -23.12 -3.15 -9.76
CA PHE A 292 -23.09 -4.59 -9.49
C PHE A 292 -21.74 -5.22 -9.83
N LEU A 293 -21.20 -4.93 -11.03
CA LEU A 293 -19.95 -5.50 -11.52
C LEU A 293 -18.72 -5.04 -10.74
N SER A 294 -18.75 -3.86 -10.10
CA SER A 294 -17.66 -3.37 -9.25
C SER A 294 -17.40 -4.28 -8.05
N THR A 295 -18.42 -5.04 -7.62
CA THR A 295 -18.30 -6.07 -6.58
C THR A 295 -17.21 -7.10 -6.90
N THR A 296 -16.93 -7.35 -8.19
CA THR A 296 -15.81 -8.20 -8.61
C THR A 296 -14.48 -7.71 -8.04
N ILE A 297 -14.26 -6.39 -8.01
CA ILE A 297 -13.00 -5.79 -7.56
C ILE A 297 -13.06 -5.47 -6.05
N THR A 298 -14.17 -4.95 -5.55
CA THR A 298 -14.30 -4.59 -4.13
C THR A 298 -14.32 -5.84 -3.21
N ASN A 299 -14.73 -6.99 -3.72
CA ASN A 299 -14.73 -8.27 -3.01
C ASN A 299 -13.59 -9.20 -3.46
N ALA A 300 -12.42 -8.65 -3.81
CA ALA A 300 -11.27 -9.42 -4.30
C ALA A 300 -10.61 -10.32 -3.23
N PHE A 301 -11.11 -10.36 -2.00
CA PHE A 301 -10.58 -11.12 -0.87
C PHE A 301 -10.50 -12.64 -1.09
N PHE A 302 -11.28 -13.19 -2.02
CA PHE A 302 -11.25 -14.60 -2.42
C PHE A 302 -10.12 -14.95 -3.38
N SER A 303 -9.49 -13.94 -4.01
CA SER A 303 -8.40 -14.16 -4.97
C SER A 303 -7.22 -14.91 -4.34
N VAL A 304 -6.89 -14.65 -3.08
CA VAL A 304 -5.80 -15.32 -2.35
C VAL A 304 -6.11 -16.79 -2.03
N ASP A 305 -7.39 -17.17 -1.89
CA ASP A 305 -7.79 -18.58 -1.67
C ASP A 305 -7.41 -19.46 -2.87
N THR A 306 -7.42 -18.90 -4.08
CA THR A 306 -6.95 -19.61 -5.26
C THR A 306 -5.48 -19.99 -5.13
N PHE A 307 -4.64 -19.13 -4.53
CA PHE A 307 -3.22 -19.42 -4.35
C PHE A 307 -3.00 -20.47 -3.26
N PHE A 308 -3.78 -20.46 -2.16
CA PHE A 308 -3.75 -21.55 -1.18
C PHE A 308 -4.16 -22.89 -1.80
N LEU A 309 -5.20 -22.91 -2.62
CA LEU A 309 -5.60 -24.09 -3.39
C LEU A 309 -4.45 -24.58 -4.29
N LEU A 310 -3.84 -23.69 -5.07
CA LEU A 310 -2.72 -24.01 -5.95
C LEU A 310 -1.50 -24.54 -5.18
N SER A 311 -1.21 -23.97 -4.01
CA SER A 311 -0.12 -24.41 -3.13
C SER A 311 -0.36 -25.85 -2.67
N GLY A 312 -1.56 -26.17 -2.16
CA GLY A 312 -1.96 -27.53 -1.79
C GLY A 312 -1.89 -28.51 -2.96
N ILE A 313 -2.40 -28.13 -4.15
CA ILE A 313 -2.34 -28.96 -5.37
C ILE A 313 -0.89 -29.31 -5.69
N LEU A 314 0.00 -28.32 -5.72
CA LEU A 314 1.38 -28.51 -6.14
C LEU A 314 2.15 -29.39 -5.15
N VAL A 315 1.98 -29.15 -3.85
CA VAL A 315 2.63 -29.92 -2.79
C VAL A 315 2.24 -31.39 -2.87
N SER A 316 0.93 -31.67 -2.93
CA SER A 316 0.41 -33.03 -3.03
C SER A 316 0.78 -33.70 -4.36
N TYR A 317 0.59 -32.99 -5.49
CA TYR A 317 0.89 -33.52 -6.82
C TYR A 317 2.37 -33.91 -6.97
N ILE A 318 3.31 -33.05 -6.58
CA ILE A 318 4.75 -33.35 -6.66
C ILE A 318 5.09 -34.54 -5.77
N PHE A 319 4.59 -34.56 -4.54
CA PHE A 319 4.83 -35.64 -3.59
C PHE A 319 4.36 -36.99 -4.15
N PHE A 320 3.09 -37.11 -4.57
CA PHE A 320 2.54 -38.37 -5.05
C PHE A 320 3.05 -38.79 -6.44
N LYS A 321 3.40 -37.83 -7.31
CA LYS A 321 4.00 -38.11 -8.62
C LYS A 321 5.36 -38.80 -8.48
N SER A 322 6.10 -38.51 -7.40
CA SER A 322 7.37 -39.18 -7.10
C SER A 322 7.22 -40.65 -6.69
N LYS A 323 5.97 -41.12 -6.43
CA LYS A 323 5.64 -42.47 -5.94
C LYS A 323 6.49 -42.86 -4.72
N PRO A 324 6.37 -42.12 -3.60
CA PRO A 324 7.26 -42.31 -2.45
C PRO A 324 7.06 -43.69 -1.84
N SER A 325 8.16 -44.38 -1.53
CA SER A 325 8.09 -45.64 -0.80
C SER A 325 7.64 -45.42 0.65
N ALA A 326 6.99 -46.39 1.27
CA ALA A 326 6.58 -46.28 2.68
C ALA A 326 7.77 -46.01 3.62
N ARG A 327 8.97 -46.50 3.29
CA ARG A 327 10.21 -46.21 4.04
C ARG A 327 10.60 -44.73 3.92
N PHE A 328 10.47 -44.15 2.73
CA PHE A 328 10.75 -42.73 2.50
C PHE A 328 9.79 -41.82 3.28
N VAL A 329 8.49 -42.16 3.29
CA VAL A 329 7.45 -41.43 4.03
C VAL A 329 7.64 -41.50 5.53
N LYS A 330 8.08 -42.66 6.06
CA LYS A 330 8.33 -42.85 7.50
C LYS A 330 9.66 -42.29 7.98
N ASN A 331 10.56 -41.88 7.07
CA ASN A 331 11.87 -41.34 7.45
C ASN A 331 11.71 -39.88 7.93
N PRO A 332 12.05 -39.54 9.19
CA PRO A 332 11.96 -38.17 9.69
C PRO A 332 12.85 -37.19 8.92
N PHE A 333 14.00 -37.65 8.42
CA PHE A 333 14.94 -36.80 7.66
C PHE A 333 14.32 -36.27 6.36
N THR A 334 13.41 -37.03 5.74
CA THR A 334 12.66 -36.59 4.56
C THR A 334 11.87 -35.31 4.86
N TRP A 335 11.20 -35.26 6.00
CA TRP A 335 10.37 -34.12 6.41
C TRP A 335 11.21 -32.95 6.89
N VAL A 336 12.35 -33.20 7.54
CA VAL A 336 13.33 -32.14 7.83
C VAL A 336 13.80 -31.47 6.55
N MET A 337 14.22 -32.24 5.55
CA MET A 337 14.67 -31.70 4.26
C MET A 337 13.53 -31.00 3.50
N PHE A 338 12.30 -31.51 3.61
CA PHE A 338 11.10 -30.87 3.05
C PHE A 338 10.95 -29.43 3.55
N TYR A 339 11.10 -29.20 4.86
CA TYR A 339 11.04 -27.84 5.43
C TYR A 339 12.27 -26.99 5.09
N VAL A 340 13.48 -27.55 5.19
CA VAL A 340 14.74 -26.82 4.92
C VAL A 340 14.76 -26.28 3.49
N HIS A 341 14.40 -27.11 2.50
CA HIS A 341 14.37 -26.67 1.10
C HIS A 341 13.38 -25.52 0.86
N ARG A 342 12.22 -25.53 1.53
CA ARG A 342 11.25 -24.46 1.38
C ARG A 342 11.67 -23.19 2.12
N TYR A 343 12.21 -23.31 3.33
CA TYR A 343 12.72 -22.18 4.09
C TYR A 343 13.84 -21.45 3.32
N LEU A 344 14.85 -22.20 2.84
CA LEU A 344 15.94 -21.63 2.04
C LEU A 344 15.48 -21.03 0.70
N ARG A 345 14.33 -21.45 0.17
CA ARG A 345 13.76 -20.89 -1.06
C ARG A 345 13.02 -19.57 -0.82
N LEU A 346 12.26 -19.46 0.28
CA LEU A 346 11.34 -18.34 0.52
C LEU A 346 11.95 -17.25 1.40
N THR A 347 12.76 -17.62 2.39
CA THR A 347 13.28 -16.69 3.40
C THR A 347 14.26 -15.66 2.83
N PRO A 348 15.26 -16.01 2.00
CA PRO A 348 16.20 -15.01 1.52
C PRO A 348 15.53 -13.89 0.70
N PRO A 349 14.63 -14.17 -0.27
CA PRO A 349 13.92 -13.11 -1.00
C PRO A 349 13.10 -12.18 -0.10
N ILE A 350 12.31 -12.72 0.83
CA ILE A 350 11.46 -11.89 1.69
C ILE A 350 12.28 -11.05 2.67
N MET A 351 13.38 -11.58 3.21
CA MET A 351 14.24 -10.82 4.12
C MET A 351 15.03 -9.72 3.41
N ILE A 352 15.46 -9.94 2.16
CA ILE A 352 16.05 -8.87 1.34
C ILE A 352 15.01 -7.79 1.06
N PHE A 353 13.77 -8.17 0.74
CA PHE A 353 12.68 -7.22 0.53
C PHE A 353 12.35 -6.42 1.80
N ILE A 354 12.24 -7.07 2.96
CA ILE A 354 12.00 -6.38 4.23
C ILE A 354 13.17 -5.42 4.55
N GLY A 355 14.41 -5.86 4.36
CA GLY A 355 15.58 -5.00 4.50
C GLY A 355 15.48 -3.76 3.61
N PHE A 356 15.21 -3.96 2.32
CA PHE A 356 14.99 -2.88 1.36
C PHE A 356 13.85 -1.95 1.81
N TYR A 357 12.70 -2.50 2.19
CA TYR A 357 11.54 -1.76 2.68
C TYR A 357 11.93 -0.89 3.88
N THR A 358 12.61 -1.43 4.89
CA THR A 358 13.00 -0.63 6.07
C THR A 358 14.00 0.48 5.80
N VAL A 359 14.95 0.28 4.88
CA VAL A 359 16.03 1.25 4.67
C VAL A 359 15.71 2.27 3.58
N ILE A 360 14.89 1.93 2.59
CA ILE A 360 14.56 2.81 1.46
C ILE A 360 13.30 3.62 1.70
N LEU A 361 12.31 3.06 2.41
CA LEU A 361 11.05 3.74 2.67
C LEU A 361 11.19 5.16 3.27
N PRO A 362 12.12 5.43 4.20
CA PRO A 362 12.35 6.80 4.67
C PRO A 362 12.70 7.79 3.54
N PHE A 363 13.42 7.35 2.51
CA PHE A 363 13.83 8.18 1.37
C PHE A 363 12.72 8.36 0.32
N THR A 364 11.63 7.61 0.44
CA THR A 364 10.44 7.80 -0.41
C THR A 364 9.42 8.74 0.23
N ASN A 365 9.72 9.32 1.41
CA ASN A 365 8.88 10.31 2.05
C ASN A 365 8.86 11.60 1.21
N GLY A 366 7.66 12.05 0.84
CA GLY A 366 7.43 13.21 -0.03
C GLY A 366 6.08 13.87 0.23
N PRO A 367 5.61 14.76 -0.66
CA PRO A 367 4.34 15.48 -0.47
C PRO A 367 3.15 14.54 -0.30
N TRP A 368 3.08 13.47 -1.09
CA TRP A 368 1.97 12.51 -1.01
C TRP A 368 1.90 11.79 0.35
N THR A 369 3.03 11.41 0.95
CA THR A 369 3.01 10.72 2.26
C THR A 369 2.57 11.66 3.37
N ALA A 370 2.98 12.94 3.35
CA ALA A 370 2.50 13.95 4.28
C ALA A 370 1.01 14.28 4.07
N SER A 371 0.51 14.20 2.83
CA SER A 371 -0.89 14.49 2.51
C SER A 371 -1.86 13.42 2.99
N VAL A 372 -1.43 12.17 3.12
CA VAL A 372 -2.28 11.04 3.56
C VAL A 372 -2.05 10.66 5.03
N GLU A 373 -1.16 11.35 5.72
CA GLU A 373 -0.87 11.14 7.13
C GLU A 373 -2.11 11.45 8.00
N GLY A 374 -2.40 10.55 8.94
CA GLY A 374 -3.65 10.55 9.73
C GLY A 374 -4.82 9.81 9.06
N ILE A 375 -4.74 9.48 7.77
CA ILE A 375 -5.73 8.63 7.06
C ILE A 375 -5.24 7.17 7.01
N VAL A 376 -3.94 6.95 6.77
CA VAL A 376 -3.35 5.61 6.54
C VAL A 376 -2.30 5.23 7.61
N GLY A 377 -2.15 6.04 8.65
CA GLY A 377 -1.00 6.01 9.58
C GLY A 377 0.21 6.76 9.02
N SER A 378 1.24 6.96 9.85
CA SER A 378 2.47 7.62 9.38
C SER A 378 3.43 6.61 8.75
N LEU A 379 4.28 7.10 7.85
CA LEU A 379 5.38 6.31 7.29
C LEU A 379 6.34 5.85 8.40
N GLU A 380 6.51 6.71 9.40
CA GLU A 380 7.38 6.49 10.56
C GLU A 380 6.88 5.31 11.40
N ASP A 381 5.57 5.22 11.66
CA ASP A 381 4.96 4.08 12.37
C ASP A 381 5.27 2.75 11.68
N SER A 382 5.20 2.73 10.35
CA SER A 382 5.48 1.53 9.54
C SER A 382 6.96 1.13 9.62
N ILE A 383 7.87 2.12 9.63
CA ILE A 383 9.30 1.90 9.77
C ILE A 383 9.63 1.38 11.18
N GLU A 384 9.10 2.01 12.22
CA GLU A 384 9.31 1.60 13.62
C GLU A 384 8.76 0.21 13.89
N ALA A 385 7.55 -0.08 13.40
CA ALA A 385 6.96 -1.41 13.47
C ALA A 385 7.87 -2.44 12.84
N CYS A 386 8.46 -2.14 11.68
CA CYS A 386 9.36 -3.07 11.04
C CYS A 386 10.72 -3.22 11.75
N GLN A 387 11.33 -2.13 12.23
CA GLN A 387 12.56 -2.20 13.03
C GLN A 387 12.39 -3.05 14.29
N LYS A 388 11.20 -3.04 14.89
CA LYS A 388 10.88 -3.82 16.10
C LYS A 388 10.46 -5.26 15.82
N TYR A 389 9.74 -5.52 14.72
CA TYR A 389 9.04 -6.78 14.48
C TYR A 389 9.45 -7.54 13.21
N TRP A 390 10.52 -7.14 12.51
CA TRP A 390 11.03 -7.85 11.32
C TRP A 390 11.25 -9.36 11.56
N TRP A 391 11.68 -9.75 12.76
CA TRP A 391 11.97 -11.14 13.12
C TRP A 391 10.72 -12.04 13.08
N ARG A 392 9.51 -11.47 13.19
CA ARG A 392 8.26 -12.23 13.07
C ARG A 392 8.07 -12.78 11.65
N ASN A 393 8.54 -12.06 10.63
CA ASN A 393 8.51 -12.51 9.23
C ASN A 393 9.54 -13.61 8.97
N LEU A 394 10.68 -13.60 9.66
CA LEU A 394 11.69 -14.65 9.58
C LEU A 394 11.12 -16.00 10.03
N LEU A 395 10.28 -15.98 11.07
CA LEU A 395 9.65 -17.15 11.65
C LEU A 395 8.27 -17.47 11.03
N TYR A 396 7.76 -16.65 10.10
CA TYR A 396 6.44 -16.80 9.51
C TYR A 396 5.29 -16.85 10.53
N ILE A 397 5.33 -15.95 11.52
CA ILE A 397 4.32 -15.84 12.60
C ILE A 397 3.75 -14.42 12.74
N ASN A 398 3.97 -13.54 11.78
CA ASN A 398 3.53 -12.14 11.89
C ASN A 398 2.00 -12.01 12.10
N ASN A 399 1.21 -12.86 11.44
CA ASN A 399 -0.26 -12.92 11.50
C ASN A 399 -0.86 -13.45 12.83
N LEU A 400 -0.03 -13.85 13.80
CA LEU A 400 -0.50 -14.45 15.06
C LEU A 400 -0.61 -13.46 16.23
N PHE A 401 -0.30 -12.17 16.01
CA PHE A 401 -0.17 -11.18 17.08
C PHE A 401 -1.35 -10.20 17.21
N GLY A 402 -2.54 -10.59 16.76
CA GLY A 402 -3.77 -9.79 16.91
C GLY A 402 -3.62 -8.40 16.25
N ASN A 403 -4.00 -7.35 16.97
CA ASN A 403 -3.89 -5.96 16.52
C ASN A 403 -2.49 -5.33 16.78
N SER A 404 -1.46 -6.14 17.03
CA SER A 404 -0.07 -5.63 17.12
C SER A 404 0.37 -5.11 15.75
N PRO A 405 1.10 -3.98 15.68
CA PRO A 405 1.59 -3.48 14.41
C PRO A 405 2.53 -4.49 13.74
N GLU A 406 2.41 -4.59 12.42
CA GLU A 406 3.16 -5.50 11.58
C GLU A 406 4.21 -4.75 10.75
N CYS A 407 5.35 -5.38 10.47
CA CYS A 407 6.41 -4.79 9.64
C CYS A 407 5.94 -4.53 8.20
N TYR A 408 5.27 -5.52 7.59
CA TYR A 408 4.81 -5.46 6.21
C TYR A 408 3.50 -6.25 6.12
N PRO A 409 2.34 -5.58 6.13
CA PRO A 409 1.04 -6.24 6.29
C PRO A 409 0.82 -7.36 5.26
N VAL A 410 1.18 -7.13 3.99
CA VAL A 410 0.99 -8.11 2.90
C VAL A 410 1.76 -9.43 3.13
N ALA A 411 2.77 -9.46 4.01
CA ALA A 411 3.50 -10.69 4.35
C ALA A 411 2.65 -11.76 5.08
N TRP A 412 1.49 -11.40 5.64
CA TRP A 412 0.58 -12.35 6.30
C TRP A 412 0.27 -13.57 5.42
N TYR A 413 0.11 -13.37 4.11
CA TYR A 413 -0.21 -14.44 3.16
C TYR A 413 0.88 -15.51 3.14
N LEU A 414 2.15 -15.09 3.13
CA LEU A 414 3.29 -15.99 3.10
C LEU A 414 3.44 -16.74 4.43
N ALA A 415 3.08 -16.10 5.55
CA ALA A 415 3.03 -16.75 6.84
C ALA A 415 1.95 -17.85 6.89
N VAL A 416 0.73 -17.57 6.44
CA VAL A 416 -0.35 -18.57 6.36
C VAL A 416 0.03 -19.72 5.43
N ASP A 417 0.52 -19.46 4.22
CA ASP A 417 0.98 -20.52 3.30
C ASP A 417 2.09 -21.36 3.96
N THR A 418 2.96 -20.74 4.75
CA THR A 418 4.01 -21.47 5.46
C THR A 418 3.49 -22.34 6.59
N GLN A 419 2.57 -21.82 7.39
CA GLN A 419 1.92 -22.53 8.47
C GLN A 419 1.13 -23.74 7.94
N LEU A 420 0.37 -23.58 6.85
CA LEU A 420 -0.36 -24.67 6.21
C LEU A 420 0.58 -25.76 5.65
N TYR A 421 1.71 -25.36 5.06
CA TYR A 421 2.73 -26.28 4.60
C TYR A 421 3.42 -27.06 5.73
N VAL A 422 3.58 -26.46 6.92
CA VAL A 422 4.10 -27.14 8.10
C VAL A 422 3.16 -28.26 8.55
N VAL A 423 1.84 -28.08 8.40
CA VAL A 423 0.86 -29.11 8.75
C VAL A 423 0.65 -30.12 7.60
N ALA A 424 0.96 -29.77 6.35
CA ALA A 424 0.73 -30.59 5.17
C ALA A 424 1.22 -32.05 5.28
N PRO A 425 2.40 -32.36 5.87
CA PRO A 425 2.87 -33.74 6.05
C PRO A 425 1.89 -34.67 6.78
N VAL A 426 1.12 -34.17 7.74
CA VAL A 426 0.11 -34.97 8.44
C VAL A 426 -0.90 -35.55 7.43
N PHE A 427 -1.37 -34.70 6.51
CA PHE A 427 -2.29 -35.11 5.44
C PHE A 427 -1.61 -35.94 4.35
N LEU A 428 -0.39 -35.60 3.96
CA LEU A 428 0.35 -36.36 2.94
C LEU A 428 0.68 -37.79 3.41
N ILE A 429 1.14 -37.94 4.65
CA ILE A 429 1.45 -39.24 5.25
C ILE A 429 0.19 -40.10 5.35
N THR A 430 -0.90 -39.53 5.88
CA THR A 430 -2.17 -40.25 6.02
C THR A 430 -2.76 -40.63 4.67
N LEU A 431 -2.74 -39.76 3.66
CA LEU A 431 -3.15 -40.10 2.29
C LEU A 431 -2.26 -41.16 1.63
N ALA A 432 -0.95 -41.16 1.91
CA ALA A 432 0.00 -42.11 1.33
C ALA A 432 -0.13 -43.51 1.93
N LEU A 433 -0.33 -43.60 3.25
CA LEU A 433 -0.40 -44.88 3.95
C LEU A 433 -1.82 -45.42 4.07
N TRP A 434 -2.79 -44.52 4.30
CA TRP A 434 -4.18 -44.84 4.61
C TRP A 434 -5.16 -43.90 3.87
N PRO A 435 -5.36 -44.09 2.54
CA PRO A 435 -6.11 -43.15 1.71
C PRO A 435 -7.48 -42.75 2.24
N ILE A 436 -8.26 -43.71 2.77
CA ILE A 436 -9.60 -43.46 3.31
C ILE A 436 -9.52 -42.56 4.55
N LEU A 437 -8.59 -42.84 5.45
CA LEU A 437 -8.38 -42.03 6.65
C LEU A 437 -7.85 -40.64 6.29
N GLY A 438 -6.95 -40.54 5.30
CA GLY A 438 -6.46 -39.25 4.81
C GLY A 438 -7.59 -38.39 4.21
N VAL A 439 -8.48 -38.97 3.42
CA VAL A 439 -9.66 -38.25 2.88
C VAL A 439 -10.62 -37.86 4.01
N ALA A 440 -10.90 -38.75 4.96
CA ALA A 440 -11.74 -38.43 6.12
C ALA A 440 -11.14 -37.27 6.93
N LEU A 441 -9.83 -37.27 7.15
CA LEU A 441 -9.13 -36.21 7.86
C LEU A 441 -9.23 -34.85 7.13
N LEU A 442 -9.05 -34.83 5.80
CA LEU A 442 -9.22 -33.62 4.99
C LEU A 442 -10.63 -33.04 5.13
N VAL A 443 -11.66 -33.90 5.03
CA VAL A 443 -13.07 -33.47 5.12
C VAL A 443 -13.41 -32.97 6.52
N LEU A 444 -12.99 -33.68 7.56
CA LEU A 444 -13.25 -33.29 8.95
C LEU A 444 -12.55 -31.97 9.31
N CYS A 445 -11.29 -31.79 8.93
CA CYS A 445 -10.57 -30.53 9.18
C CYS A 445 -11.17 -29.37 8.39
N GLY A 446 -11.57 -29.59 7.13
CA GLY A 446 -12.27 -28.57 6.33
C GLY A 446 -13.62 -28.18 6.95
N ALA A 447 -14.42 -29.16 7.37
CA ALA A 447 -15.70 -28.90 8.04
C ALA A 447 -15.52 -28.17 9.37
N ALA A 448 -14.50 -28.54 10.17
CA ALA A 448 -14.17 -27.86 11.42
C ALA A 448 -13.75 -26.40 11.21
N SER A 449 -12.95 -26.13 10.16
CA SER A 449 -12.57 -24.78 9.76
C SER A 449 -13.79 -23.94 9.40
N VAL A 450 -14.69 -24.46 8.55
CA VAL A 450 -15.94 -23.77 8.19
C VAL A 450 -16.81 -23.52 9.42
N ALA A 451 -16.98 -24.51 10.30
CA ALA A 451 -17.75 -24.35 11.53
C ALA A 451 -17.14 -23.28 12.46
N TYR A 452 -15.81 -23.23 12.56
CA TYR A 452 -15.11 -22.20 13.34
C TYR A 452 -15.36 -20.81 12.77
N VAL A 453 -15.30 -20.64 11.44
CA VAL A 453 -15.59 -19.36 10.77
C VAL A 453 -17.00 -18.88 11.12
N TYR A 454 -18.02 -19.74 11.01
CA TYR A 454 -19.37 -19.37 11.41
C TYR A 454 -19.43 -18.98 12.89
N ALA A 455 -18.77 -19.73 13.77
CA ALA A 455 -18.80 -19.46 15.21
C ALA A 455 -18.21 -18.08 15.56
N ILE A 456 -17.06 -17.70 15.00
CA ILE A 456 -16.45 -16.39 15.27
C ILE A 456 -17.25 -15.26 14.63
N THR A 457 -17.78 -15.46 13.42
CA THR A 457 -18.59 -14.43 12.75
C THR A 457 -19.84 -14.08 13.56
N PHE A 458 -20.51 -15.07 14.15
CA PHE A 458 -21.67 -14.81 15.02
C PHE A 458 -21.29 -14.29 16.41
N ARG A 459 -20.17 -14.74 16.97
CA ARG A 459 -19.72 -14.33 18.31
C ARG A 459 -19.26 -12.88 18.34
N ASP A 460 -18.39 -12.52 17.40
CA ASP A 460 -17.70 -11.23 17.38
C ASP A 460 -18.38 -10.23 16.43
N ASP A 461 -19.45 -10.69 15.76
CA ASP A 461 -20.26 -9.91 14.84
C ASP A 461 -19.37 -9.25 13.76
N LEU A 462 -18.63 -10.10 13.06
CA LEU A 462 -17.68 -9.68 12.05
C LEU A 462 -18.40 -9.22 10.77
N PRO A 463 -17.90 -8.20 10.08
CA PRO A 463 -18.55 -7.72 8.86
C PRO A 463 -18.44 -8.78 7.74
N ALA A 464 -19.48 -8.87 6.89
CA ALA A 464 -19.50 -9.80 5.77
C ALA A 464 -18.40 -9.52 4.72
N THR A 465 -17.94 -8.27 4.66
CA THR A 465 -16.81 -7.80 3.86
C THR A 465 -16.25 -6.53 4.51
N VAL A 466 -14.99 -6.19 4.24
CA VAL A 466 -14.33 -4.98 4.76
C VAL A 466 -14.63 -3.73 3.94
N VAL A 467 -15.44 -3.84 2.88
CA VAL A 467 -15.87 -2.72 2.03
C VAL A 467 -17.35 -2.44 2.23
N GLY A 468 -17.72 -1.17 2.46
CA GLY A 468 -19.09 -0.72 2.61
C GLY A 468 -19.32 0.10 3.88
N ALA A 469 -20.46 0.80 3.94
CA ALA A 469 -20.76 1.78 4.99
C ALA A 469 -20.66 1.21 6.43
N PHE A 470 -20.98 -0.07 6.61
CA PHE A 470 -21.00 -0.73 7.92
C PHE A 470 -19.69 -1.46 8.27
N ALA A 471 -18.71 -1.50 7.36
CA ALA A 471 -17.54 -2.36 7.49
C ALA A 471 -16.36 -1.71 8.24
N PHE A 472 -16.20 -0.38 8.13
CA PHE A 472 -14.98 0.33 8.56
C PHE A 472 -14.64 0.20 10.05
N GLN A 473 -15.65 0.14 10.93
CA GLN A 473 -15.42 0.12 12.38
C GLN A 473 -14.80 -1.19 12.88
N LYS A 474 -15.02 -2.31 12.16
CA LYS A 474 -14.56 -3.65 12.56
C LYS A 474 -13.52 -4.24 11.59
N THR A 475 -12.95 -3.42 10.72
CA THR A 475 -11.94 -3.88 9.75
C THR A 475 -10.74 -4.51 10.47
N SER A 476 -10.22 -3.90 11.54
CA SER A 476 -9.08 -4.45 12.30
C SER A 476 -9.39 -5.84 12.86
N ASP A 477 -10.57 -6.01 13.47
CA ASP A 477 -10.98 -7.28 14.06
C ASP A 477 -11.24 -8.35 12.99
N PHE A 478 -11.79 -7.96 11.83
CA PHE A 478 -11.93 -8.86 10.69
C PHE A 478 -10.58 -9.42 10.23
N PHE A 479 -9.55 -8.57 10.13
CA PHE A 479 -8.21 -9.01 9.73
C PHE A 479 -7.57 -9.91 10.79
N SER A 480 -7.59 -9.46 12.05
CA SER A 480 -6.86 -10.11 13.14
C SER A 480 -7.51 -11.40 13.64
N GLU A 481 -8.84 -11.53 13.63
CA GLU A 481 -9.56 -12.71 14.14
C GLU A 481 -9.97 -13.70 13.03
N TYR A 482 -10.19 -13.23 11.80
CA TYR A 482 -10.67 -14.05 10.69
C TYR A 482 -9.70 -14.14 9.51
N TYR A 483 -9.38 -13.03 8.85
CA TYR A 483 -8.80 -13.04 7.51
C TYR A 483 -7.38 -13.61 7.46
N GLU A 484 -6.55 -13.28 8.46
CA GLU A 484 -5.13 -13.63 8.49
C GLU A 484 -4.85 -14.92 9.26
N LYS A 485 -5.86 -15.53 9.88
CA LYS A 485 -5.68 -16.77 10.65
C LYS A 485 -5.56 -17.98 9.71
N PRO A 486 -4.61 -18.90 9.96
CA PRO A 486 -4.44 -20.06 9.08
C PRO A 486 -5.58 -21.07 9.19
N TRP A 487 -6.20 -21.22 10.36
CA TRP A 487 -7.26 -22.21 10.59
C TRP A 487 -8.62 -21.80 10.01
N THR A 488 -8.87 -20.51 9.77
CA THR A 488 -10.08 -20.02 9.10
C THR A 488 -9.98 -20.17 7.57
N ARG A 489 -8.77 -20.18 7.03
CA ARG A 489 -8.50 -20.25 5.57
C ARG A 489 -7.76 -21.51 5.12
N CYS A 490 -7.73 -22.56 5.93
CA CYS A 490 -7.10 -23.81 5.54
C CYS A 490 -7.91 -24.60 4.50
N THR A 491 -9.23 -24.37 4.40
CA THR A 491 -10.15 -25.14 3.55
C THR A 491 -9.71 -25.22 2.07
N PRO A 492 -9.38 -24.12 1.37
CA PRO A 492 -8.90 -24.19 -0.01
C PRO A 492 -7.60 -24.99 -0.15
N TYR A 493 -6.68 -24.86 0.80
CA TYR A 493 -5.43 -25.62 0.82
C TYR A 493 -5.66 -27.12 0.96
N LEU A 494 -6.55 -27.53 1.88
CA LEU A 494 -6.93 -28.93 2.09
C LEU A 494 -7.62 -29.54 0.86
N ILE A 495 -8.53 -28.78 0.23
CA ILE A 495 -9.12 -29.18 -1.07
C ILE A 495 -8.01 -29.36 -2.11
N GLY A 496 -7.03 -28.46 -2.13
CA GLY A 496 -5.88 -28.55 -3.02
C GLY A 496 -5.06 -29.81 -2.83
N LEU A 497 -4.78 -30.20 -1.58
CA LEU A 497 -4.10 -31.46 -1.27
C LEU A 497 -4.85 -32.67 -1.84
N GLY A 498 -6.19 -32.69 -1.68
CA GLY A 498 -7.05 -33.74 -2.23
C GLY A 498 -7.03 -33.79 -3.75
N VAL A 499 -7.17 -32.63 -4.42
CA VAL A 499 -7.12 -32.52 -5.89
C VAL A 499 -5.76 -32.98 -6.42
N GLY A 500 -4.65 -32.54 -5.79
CA GLY A 500 -3.30 -32.96 -6.16
C GLY A 500 -3.12 -34.48 -6.08
N TYR A 501 -3.68 -35.13 -5.06
CA TYR A 501 -3.65 -36.58 -4.90
C TYR A 501 -4.44 -37.27 -6.03
N LEU A 502 -5.67 -36.84 -6.30
CA LEU A 502 -6.52 -37.39 -7.37
C LEU A 502 -5.87 -37.25 -8.76
N LEU A 503 -5.20 -36.13 -9.05
CA LEU A 503 -4.52 -35.90 -10.33
C LEU A 503 -3.38 -36.91 -10.57
N THR A 504 -2.74 -37.43 -9.52
CA THR A 504 -1.67 -38.43 -9.66
C THR A 504 -2.17 -39.85 -9.88
N MET A 505 -3.42 -40.15 -9.54
CA MET A 505 -4.01 -41.47 -9.74
C MET A 505 -4.19 -41.84 -11.22
N GLY A 506 -4.15 -40.87 -12.13
CA GLY A 506 -4.20 -41.10 -13.58
C GLY A 506 -5.53 -41.67 -14.10
N ARG A 507 -6.52 -41.90 -13.23
CA ARG A 507 -7.87 -42.34 -13.60
C ARG A 507 -8.71 -41.12 -13.92
N LYS A 508 -8.92 -40.85 -15.21
CA LYS A 508 -9.94 -39.88 -15.64
C LYS A 508 -11.31 -40.46 -15.27
N PRO A 509 -12.08 -39.85 -14.35
CA PRO A 509 -13.40 -40.35 -14.03
C PRO A 509 -14.28 -40.20 -15.28
N LYS A 510 -14.92 -41.30 -15.71
CA LYS A 510 -15.93 -41.26 -16.78
C LYS A 510 -17.23 -40.75 -16.19
N LEU A 511 -17.38 -39.43 -16.14
CA LEU A 511 -18.59 -38.77 -15.66
C LEU A 511 -19.58 -38.60 -16.82
N HIS A 512 -20.87 -38.81 -16.55
CA HIS A 512 -21.92 -38.51 -17.52
C HIS A 512 -21.99 -37.00 -17.77
N TRP A 513 -22.32 -36.58 -18.99
CA TRP A 513 -22.32 -35.17 -19.38
C TRP A 513 -23.24 -34.32 -18.49
N SER A 514 -24.37 -34.87 -18.03
CA SER A 514 -25.28 -34.17 -17.12
C SER A 514 -24.61 -33.87 -15.77
N VAL A 515 -23.84 -34.80 -15.22
CA VAL A 515 -23.09 -34.58 -13.96
C VAL A 515 -22.06 -33.49 -14.15
N ILE A 516 -21.35 -33.48 -15.29
CA ILE A 516 -20.36 -32.44 -15.61
C ILE A 516 -21.03 -31.08 -15.71
N SER A 517 -22.09 -30.96 -16.52
CA SER A 517 -22.81 -29.70 -16.72
C SER A 517 -23.46 -29.19 -15.43
N SER A 518 -24.11 -30.07 -14.66
CA SER A 518 -24.70 -29.69 -13.37
C SER A 518 -23.63 -29.28 -12.36
N SER A 519 -22.48 -29.97 -12.30
CA SER A 519 -21.39 -29.59 -11.39
C SER A 519 -20.80 -28.22 -11.74
N TRP A 520 -20.60 -27.93 -13.03
CA TRP A 520 -20.15 -26.60 -13.47
C TRP A 520 -21.19 -25.52 -13.20
N ALA A 521 -22.48 -25.81 -13.42
CA ALA A 521 -23.56 -24.86 -13.12
C ALA A 521 -23.63 -24.55 -11.62
N ILE A 522 -23.54 -25.57 -10.76
CA ILE A 522 -23.53 -25.40 -9.30
C ILE A 522 -22.28 -24.63 -8.88
N ALA A 523 -21.10 -24.98 -9.40
CA ALA A 523 -19.87 -24.27 -9.05
C ALA A 523 -19.91 -22.80 -9.48
N ALA A 524 -20.44 -22.50 -10.68
CA ALA A 524 -20.63 -21.14 -11.17
C ALA A 524 -21.64 -20.38 -10.31
N ALA A 525 -22.77 -21.00 -9.94
CA ALA A 525 -23.77 -20.40 -9.07
C ALA A 525 -23.21 -20.07 -7.69
N VAL A 526 -22.46 -20.99 -7.06
CA VAL A 526 -21.81 -20.77 -5.76
C VAL A 526 -20.74 -19.68 -5.86
N ALA A 527 -19.92 -19.67 -6.92
CA ALA A 527 -18.92 -18.64 -7.13
C ALA A 527 -19.55 -17.25 -7.31
N LEU A 528 -20.60 -17.14 -8.11
CA LEU A 528 -21.34 -15.89 -8.30
C LEU A 528 -22.04 -15.46 -7.01
N ALA A 529 -22.65 -16.38 -6.27
CA ALA A 529 -23.28 -16.08 -4.98
C ALA A 529 -22.26 -15.60 -3.93
N SER A 530 -21.07 -16.20 -3.89
CA SER A 530 -20.01 -15.79 -2.96
C SER A 530 -19.45 -14.42 -3.32
N LEU A 531 -19.29 -14.14 -4.62
CA LEU A 531 -18.72 -12.89 -5.10
C LEU A 531 -19.71 -11.73 -4.99
N TYR A 532 -20.95 -11.92 -5.46
CA TYR A 532 -21.96 -10.87 -5.59
C TYR A 532 -23.01 -10.86 -4.48
N GLY A 533 -23.08 -11.91 -3.65
CA GLY A 533 -23.95 -11.97 -2.47
C GLY A 533 -23.86 -10.75 -1.55
N PRO A 534 -22.66 -10.23 -1.22
CA PRO A 534 -22.54 -9.07 -0.32
C PRO A 534 -22.86 -7.73 -1.00
N HIS A 535 -23.32 -7.69 -2.26
CA HIS A 535 -23.54 -6.43 -2.98
C HIS A 535 -24.50 -5.48 -2.25
N ARG A 536 -25.63 -5.99 -1.74
CA ARG A 536 -26.61 -5.17 -0.97
C ARG A 536 -26.02 -4.68 0.36
N TYR A 537 -25.17 -5.49 0.99
CA TYR A 537 -24.45 -5.10 2.21
C TYR A 537 -23.41 -4.01 1.94
N ILE A 538 -22.64 -4.13 0.86
CA ILE A 538 -21.63 -3.14 0.43
C ILE A 538 -22.29 -1.79 0.17
N LYS A 539 -23.46 -1.80 -0.49
CA LYS A 539 -24.25 -0.59 -0.78
C LYS A 539 -24.88 0.04 0.47
N GLY A 540 -25.03 -0.73 1.54
CA GLY A 540 -25.66 -0.30 2.79
C GLY A 540 -27.19 -0.43 2.79
N ASP A 541 -27.77 -1.16 1.83
CA ASP A 541 -29.22 -1.37 1.73
C ASP A 541 -29.74 -2.31 2.83
N ASP A 542 -28.95 -3.33 3.20
CA ASP A 542 -29.27 -4.26 4.28
C ASP A 542 -28.03 -4.53 5.14
N ASN A 543 -28.21 -4.56 6.46
CA ASN A 543 -27.26 -5.24 7.32
C ASN A 543 -27.42 -6.74 7.08
N TRP A 544 -26.33 -7.52 7.00
CA TRP A 544 -26.41 -8.96 6.76
C TRP A 544 -27.04 -9.75 7.92
N ARG A 545 -27.31 -9.06 9.04
CA ARG A 545 -27.98 -9.57 10.24
C ARG A 545 -29.47 -9.82 10.03
#